data_AF-A0A1V1PG26-F1
#
_entry.id   AF-A0A1V1PG26-F1
#
_cell.length_a   1.000
_cell.length_b   1.000
_cell.length_c   1.000
_cell.angle_alpha   90.00
_cell.angle_beta   90.00
_cell.angle_gamma   90.00
#
_symmetry.space_group_name_H-M   'P 1'
#
loop_
_entity.id
_entity.type
_entity.pdbx_description
1 polymer ?
#
loop_
_entity_poly.entity_id
_entity_poly.type
_entity_poly.pdbx_seq_one_letter_code
_entity_poly.pdbx_strand_id
1 'polypeptide(L)'
;MKKVETEPEDTENQDQPKSSIIHQYFAGLFKTALIPLNIDVQSEFTLEKRPLRIDVLIIRKETDWTQEQLVYIPDGLRDTMCTHIILELKKTESINLKSTRQIVTYLCRYLSIKGLTDDDVLPCLVI
;
A
#
# COMPACT_ATOMS: atom_id res chain seq x y z
N MET A 1 50.05 -31.48 -3.98
CA MET A 1 49.71 -30.06 -4.15
C MET A 1 48.93 -29.88 -5.45
N LYS A 2 47.60 -29.75 -5.36
CA LYS A 2 46.82 -28.64 -5.94
C LYS A 2 45.34 -28.92 -5.66
N LYS A 3 44.79 -28.10 -4.76
CA LYS A 3 43.36 -27.84 -4.58
C LYS A 3 42.78 -27.45 -5.95
N VAL A 4 41.71 -28.09 -6.37
CA VAL A 4 40.79 -27.51 -7.35
C VAL A 4 39.60 -27.06 -6.51
N GLU A 5 39.63 -25.78 -6.17
CA GLU A 5 38.52 -25.11 -5.49
C GLU A 5 37.35 -25.03 -6.46
N THR A 6 36.22 -25.57 -6.01
CA THR A 6 34.89 -25.40 -6.59
C THR A 6 34.53 -23.92 -6.68
N GLU A 7 33.89 -23.60 -7.80
CA GLU A 7 33.38 -22.32 -8.27
C GLU A 7 32.68 -21.46 -7.19
N PRO A 8 32.79 -20.12 -7.23
CA PRO A 8 31.71 -19.30 -6.73
C PRO A 8 30.64 -19.22 -7.83
N GLU A 9 29.50 -19.86 -7.59
CA GLU A 9 28.25 -19.54 -8.27
C GLU A 9 27.98 -18.04 -8.09
N ASP A 10 28.13 -17.29 -9.18
CA ASP A 10 27.58 -15.94 -9.30
C ASP A 10 26.07 -16.04 -9.07
N THR A 11 25.66 -15.77 -7.84
CA THR A 11 24.24 -15.68 -7.50
C THR A 11 23.75 -14.38 -8.10
N GLU A 12 23.28 -14.45 -9.35
CA GLU A 12 22.46 -13.43 -9.99
C GLU A 12 21.33 -13.06 -9.03
N ASN A 13 21.48 -11.91 -8.38
CA ASN A 13 20.44 -11.34 -7.52
C ASN A 13 19.37 -10.74 -8.43
N GLN A 14 18.50 -11.61 -8.95
CA GLN A 14 17.45 -11.24 -9.89
C GLN A 14 16.45 -10.27 -9.24
N ASP A 15 16.45 -9.06 -9.79
CA ASP A 15 15.41 -8.03 -9.84
C ASP A 15 14.51 -7.83 -8.61
N GLN A 16 14.96 -6.91 -7.77
CA GLN A 16 14.15 -6.31 -6.72
C GLN A 16 13.55 -4.99 -7.25
N PRO A 17 12.22 -4.84 -7.41
CA PRO A 17 11.66 -3.50 -7.56
C PRO A 17 11.74 -2.81 -6.19
N LYS A 18 12.85 -2.10 -5.95
CA LYS A 18 13.03 -1.23 -4.80
C LYS A 18 11.86 -0.25 -4.78
N SER A 19 11.18 -0.14 -3.63
CA SER A 19 10.18 0.92 -3.42
C SER A 19 10.79 2.25 -3.81
N SER A 20 10.17 2.96 -4.75
CA SER A 20 10.69 4.24 -5.19
C SER A 20 10.68 5.20 -4.01
N ILE A 21 11.69 6.05 -3.91
CA ILE A 21 11.80 7.07 -2.86
C ILE A 21 10.49 7.88 -2.73
N ILE A 22 9.77 8.08 -3.84
CA ILE A 22 8.48 8.78 -3.85
C ILE A 22 7.40 8.02 -3.06
N HIS A 23 7.30 6.70 -3.20
CA HIS A 23 6.33 5.90 -2.44
C HIS A 23 6.58 6.00 -0.93
N GLN A 24 7.84 6.06 -0.52
CA GLN A 24 8.21 6.25 0.88
C GLN A 24 7.84 7.64 1.39
N TYR A 25 8.10 8.70 0.62
CA TYR A 25 7.67 10.05 0.98
C TYR A 25 6.15 10.18 1.03
N PHE A 26 5.46 9.61 0.04
CA PHE A 26 4.00 9.58 -0.02
C PHE A 26 3.41 8.93 1.23
N ALA A 27 3.91 7.75 1.60
CA ALA A 27 3.50 7.10 2.84
C ALA A 27 3.89 7.90 4.09
N GLY A 28 5.06 8.53 4.09
CA GLY A 28 5.53 9.39 5.16
C GLY A 28 4.61 10.57 5.44
N LEU A 29 4.07 11.22 4.40
CA LEU A 29 3.12 12.33 4.54
C LEU A 29 1.86 11.89 5.30
N PHE A 30 1.25 10.76 4.91
CA PHE A 30 0.07 10.23 5.60
C PHE A 30 0.38 9.82 7.04
N LYS A 31 1.54 9.19 7.28
CA LYS A 31 1.96 8.81 8.64
C LYS A 31 2.10 10.03 9.54
N THR A 32 2.80 11.06 9.08
CA THR A 32 3.00 12.30 9.85
C THR A 32 1.69 13.03 10.13
N ALA A 33 0.76 13.04 9.18
CA ALA A 33 -0.51 13.75 9.33
C ALA A 33 -1.55 12.99 10.18
N LEU A 34 -1.67 11.66 9.99
CA LEU A 34 -2.83 10.90 10.48
C LEU A 34 -2.55 10.10 11.76
N ILE A 35 -1.32 9.63 11.99
CA ILE A 35 -0.98 8.89 13.22
C ILE A 35 -1.25 9.72 14.49
N PRO A 36 -0.89 11.03 14.55
CA PRO A 36 -1.23 11.86 15.71
C PRO A 36 -2.74 11.97 15.98
N LEU A 37 -3.57 11.72 14.97
CA LEU A 37 -5.03 11.75 15.04
C LEU A 37 -5.65 10.38 15.31
N ASN A 38 -4.85 9.44 15.84
CA ASN A 38 -5.25 8.08 16.22
C ASN A 38 -5.73 7.20 15.05
N ILE A 39 -5.30 7.51 13.83
CA ILE A 39 -5.53 6.69 12.64
C ILE A 39 -4.28 5.83 12.38
N ASP A 40 -4.46 4.53 12.17
CA ASP A 40 -3.33 3.65 11.81
C ASP A 40 -2.98 3.81 10.33
N VAL A 41 -1.69 3.94 10.03
CA VAL A 41 -1.17 4.11 8.68
C VAL A 41 0.01 3.16 8.48
N GLN A 42 -0.19 2.17 7.64
CA GLN A 42 0.81 1.19 7.26
C GLN A 42 1.34 1.54 5.88
N SER A 43 2.65 1.41 5.70
CA SER A 43 3.33 1.65 4.42
C SER A 43 3.92 0.36 3.92
N GLU A 44 3.95 0.16 2.61
CA GLU A 44 4.58 -1.04 2.03
C GLU A 44 3.98 -2.34 2.59
N PHE A 45 2.66 -2.35 2.82
CA PHE A 45 1.96 -3.46 3.42
C PHE A 45 1.98 -4.67 2.49
N THR A 46 2.50 -5.79 2.99
CA THR A 46 2.72 -7.01 2.21
C THR A 46 1.56 -7.98 2.43
N LEU A 47 0.86 -8.35 1.34
CA LEU A 47 -0.30 -9.25 1.40
C LEU A 47 0.11 -10.73 1.45
N GLU A 48 1.13 -11.12 0.68
CA GLU A 48 1.63 -12.50 0.59
C GLU A 48 3.16 -12.49 0.41
N LYS A 49 3.80 -13.67 0.26
CA LYS A 49 5.17 -13.70 -0.27
C LYS A 49 5.20 -12.89 -1.59
N ARG A 50 6.24 -12.07 -1.76
CA ARG A 50 6.39 -11.07 -2.84
C ARG A 50 5.84 -11.60 -4.18
N PRO A 51 5.11 -10.76 -4.96
CA PRO A 51 5.32 -9.31 -5.10
C PRO A 51 4.14 -8.39 -4.70
N LEU A 52 3.12 -8.88 -3.99
CA LEU A 52 1.91 -8.09 -3.68
C LEU A 52 2.13 -7.11 -2.53
N ARG A 53 2.37 -5.83 -2.85
CA ARG A 53 2.60 -4.77 -1.88
C ARG A 53 1.68 -3.57 -2.12
N ILE A 54 0.98 -3.17 -1.07
CA ILE A 54 0.17 -1.95 -1.02
C ILE A 54 1.08 -0.79 -0.58
N ASP A 55 1.04 0.33 -1.29
CA ASP A 55 1.87 1.49 -0.97
C ASP A 55 1.50 2.10 0.38
N VAL A 56 0.22 2.42 0.58
CA VAL A 56 -0.30 2.94 1.85
C VAL A 56 -1.63 2.26 2.19
N LEU A 57 -1.76 1.81 3.43
CA LEU A 57 -2.98 1.28 4.01
C LEU A 57 -3.35 2.14 5.21
N ILE A 58 -4.51 2.78 5.16
CA ILE A 58 -5.07 3.57 6.25
C ILE A 58 -6.16 2.72 6.93
N ILE A 59 -6.11 2.64 8.26
CA ILE A 59 -7.08 1.91 9.07
C ILE A 59 -7.60 2.87 10.15
N ARG A 60 -8.89 3.14 10.08
CA ARG A 60 -9.61 3.99 11.03
C ARG A 60 -10.31 3.10 12.05
N LYS A 61 -10.32 3.56 13.30
CA LYS A 61 -10.97 2.87 14.42
C LYS A 61 -12.45 3.25 14.56
N GLU A 62 -12.81 4.39 14.00
CA GLU A 62 -14.14 4.99 14.04
C GLU A 62 -14.68 5.13 12.61
N THR A 63 -16.00 5.03 12.47
CA THR A 63 -16.70 5.11 11.18
C THR A 63 -16.67 6.51 10.59
N ASP A 64 -16.79 7.54 11.44
CA ASP A 64 -16.84 8.93 11.01
C ASP A 64 -15.48 9.62 11.18
N TRP A 65 -15.16 10.56 10.28
CA TRP A 65 -14.00 11.44 10.45
C TRP A 65 -14.32 12.55 11.45
N THR A 66 -13.39 12.83 12.37
CA THR A 66 -13.46 14.05 13.18
C THR A 66 -13.13 15.29 12.33
N GLN A 67 -13.53 16.48 12.80
CA GLN A 67 -13.19 17.73 12.11
C GLN A 67 -11.68 17.94 11.99
N GLU A 68 -10.91 17.53 12.98
CA GLU A 68 -9.44 17.60 12.93
C GLU A 68 -8.86 16.63 11.89
N GLN A 69 -9.44 15.43 11.74
CA GLN A 69 -9.04 14.46 10.73
C GLN A 69 -9.36 14.96 9.32
N LEU A 70 -10.54 15.54 9.10
CA LEU A 70 -10.97 16.04 7.78
C LEU A 70 -10.01 17.07 7.16
N VAL A 71 -9.28 17.84 7.98
CA VAL A 71 -8.25 18.79 7.51
C VAL A 71 -7.13 18.09 6.73
N TYR A 72 -6.77 16.87 7.11
CA TYR A 72 -5.67 16.11 6.52
C TYR A 72 -6.12 15.03 5.55
N ILE A 73 -7.40 14.68 5.53
CA ILE A 73 -7.97 13.69 4.63
C ILE A 73 -8.29 14.35 3.27
N PRO A 74 -7.76 13.81 2.15
CA PRO A 74 -8.11 14.24 0.81
C PRO A 74 -9.61 14.16 0.54
N ASP A 75 -10.14 15.09 -0.25
CA ASP A 75 -11.59 15.18 -0.53
C ASP A 75 -12.20 13.85 -0.98
N GLY A 76 -11.53 13.10 -1.86
CA GLY A 76 -12.02 11.80 -2.35
C GLY A 76 -12.14 10.69 -1.29
N LEU A 77 -11.64 10.91 -0.08
CA LEU A 77 -11.72 9.98 1.05
C LEU A 77 -12.66 10.48 2.18
N ARG A 78 -13.23 11.68 2.05
CA ARG A 78 -14.06 12.28 3.12
C ARG A 78 -15.43 11.65 3.23
N ASP A 79 -16.01 11.23 2.11
CA ASP A 79 -17.39 10.76 2.02
C ASP A 79 -17.55 9.23 2.10
N THR A 80 -16.49 8.50 2.48
CA THR A 80 -16.54 7.03 2.59
C THR A 80 -16.82 6.55 4.02
N MET A 81 -17.64 5.50 4.11
CA MET A 81 -17.90 4.74 5.34
C MET A 81 -16.93 3.57 5.55
N CYS A 82 -16.09 3.26 4.56
CA CYS A 82 -15.11 2.17 4.68
C CYS A 82 -14.13 2.46 5.82
N THR A 83 -13.80 1.43 6.60
CA THR A 83 -12.87 1.52 7.75
C THR A 83 -11.42 1.26 7.34
N HIS A 84 -11.21 0.67 6.17
CA HIS A 84 -9.90 0.43 5.59
C HIS A 84 -9.81 1.16 4.24
N ILE A 85 -8.69 1.81 3.98
CA ILE A 85 -8.44 2.50 2.71
C ILE A 85 -7.10 2.04 2.17
N ILE A 86 -7.11 1.50 0.96
CA ILE A 86 -5.92 1.06 0.22
C ILE A 86 -5.58 2.17 -0.77
N LEU A 87 -4.42 2.79 -0.63
CA LEU A 87 -3.91 3.76 -1.60
C LEU A 87 -2.76 3.15 -2.40
N GLU A 88 -2.89 3.16 -3.72
CA GLU A 88 -1.86 2.76 -4.67
C GLU A 88 -1.43 3.97 -5.49
N LEU A 89 -0.14 4.33 -5.42
CA LEU A 89 0.39 5.53 -6.07
C LEU A 89 0.91 5.23 -7.47
N LYS A 90 0.37 5.96 -8.45
CA LYS A 90 0.72 5.93 -9.88
C LYS A 90 1.36 7.24 -10.31
N LYS A 91 2.60 7.45 -9.89
CA LYS A 91 3.37 8.70 -10.12
C LYS A 91 3.58 9.06 -11.60
N THR A 92 4.05 8.11 -12.41
CA THR A 92 4.36 8.32 -13.84
C THR A 92 3.64 7.33 -14.73
N GLU A 93 2.84 6.48 -14.12
CA GLU A 93 2.08 5.43 -14.80
C GLU A 93 0.69 5.98 -15.09
N SER A 94 0.25 5.93 -16.34
CA SER A 94 -1.15 6.21 -16.64
C SER A 94 -2.04 5.18 -15.97
N ILE A 95 -3.22 5.61 -15.49
CA ILE A 95 -4.28 4.68 -15.12
C ILE A 95 -4.63 3.86 -16.35
N ASN A 96 -4.42 2.56 -16.27
CA ASN A 96 -4.67 1.61 -17.34
C ASN A 96 -5.26 0.32 -16.78
N LEU A 97 -5.59 -0.61 -17.67
CA LEU A 97 -6.21 -1.88 -17.26
C LEU A 97 -5.32 -2.69 -16.30
N LYS A 98 -3.99 -2.57 -16.39
CA LYS A 98 -3.05 -3.24 -15.48
C LYS A 98 -3.15 -2.65 -14.08
N SER A 99 -3.16 -1.32 -13.93
CA SER A 99 -3.31 -0.68 -12.60
C SER A 99 -4.66 -0.99 -11.97
N THR A 100 -5.74 -1.01 -12.77
CA THR A 100 -7.07 -1.40 -12.28
C THR A 100 -7.10 -2.86 -11.82
N ARG A 101 -6.52 -3.79 -12.60
CA ARG A 101 -6.43 -5.20 -12.19
C ARG A 101 -5.59 -5.39 -10.93
N GLN A 102 -4.50 -4.63 -10.80
CA GLN A 102 -3.63 -4.67 -9.64
C GLN A 102 -4.38 -4.26 -8.36
N ILE A 103 -5.06 -3.11 -8.38
CA ILE A 103 -5.75 -2.63 -7.19
C ILE A 103 -6.95 -3.51 -6.80
N VAL A 104 -7.67 -4.08 -7.78
CA VAL A 104 -8.71 -5.09 -7.53
C VAL A 104 -8.10 -6.36 -6.92
N THR A 105 -6.93 -6.79 -7.38
CA THR A 105 -6.22 -7.93 -6.80
C THR A 105 -5.87 -7.66 -5.34
N TYR A 106 -5.41 -6.45 -5.03
CA TYR A 106 -5.10 -6.05 -3.66
C TYR A 106 -6.33 -6.05 -2.77
N LEU A 107 -7.45 -5.51 -3.25
CA LEU A 107 -8.73 -5.56 -2.55
C LEU A 107 -9.12 -7.01 -2.23
N CYS A 108 -9.28 -7.88 -3.23
CA CYS A 108 -9.74 -9.25 -3.02
C CYS A 108 -8.84 -10.04 -2.05
N ARG A 109 -7.52 -9.83 -2.14
CA ARG A 109 -6.55 -10.48 -1.23
C ARG A 109 -6.65 -9.93 0.18
N TYR A 110 -6.73 -8.61 0.33
CA TYR A 110 -6.84 -7.98 1.65
C TYR A 110 -8.12 -8.41 2.37
N LEU A 111 -9.26 -8.41 1.66
CA LEU A 111 -10.54 -8.91 2.16
C LEU A 111 -10.44 -10.35 2.64
N SER A 112 -9.86 -11.22 1.82
CA SER A 112 -9.68 -12.64 2.16
C SER A 112 -8.80 -12.84 3.40
N ILE A 113 -7.71 -12.08 3.54
CA ILE A 113 -6.78 -12.20 4.67
C ILE A 113 -7.38 -11.66 5.97
N LYS A 114 -8.19 -10.60 5.88
CA LYS A 114 -8.77 -9.92 7.04
C LYS A 114 -10.17 -10.40 7.41
N GLY A 115 -10.82 -11.20 6.56
CA GLY A 115 -12.21 -11.62 6.75
C GLY A 115 -13.18 -10.44 6.66
N LEU A 116 -12.89 -9.50 5.75
CA LEU A 116 -13.69 -8.28 5.52
C LEU A 116 -14.54 -8.41 4.25
N THR A 117 -15.49 -7.50 4.08
CA THR A 117 -16.38 -7.37 2.92
C THR A 117 -16.04 -6.13 2.09
N ASP A 118 -16.61 -6.05 0.88
CA ASP A 118 -16.37 -4.91 -0.03
C ASP A 118 -16.78 -3.56 0.58
N ASP A 119 -17.73 -3.54 1.51
CA ASP A 119 -18.19 -2.33 2.21
C ASP A 119 -17.18 -1.82 3.25
N ASP A 120 -16.26 -2.68 3.70
CA ASP A 120 -15.27 -2.33 4.72
C ASP A 120 -14.03 -1.63 4.13
N VAL A 121 -13.76 -1.81 2.84
CA VAL A 121 -12.47 -1.45 2.23
C VAL A 121 -12.65 -0.61 0.96
N LEU A 122 -12.07 0.59 0.97
CA LEU A 122 -12.01 1.46 -0.20
C LEU A 122 -10.65 1.35 -0.90
N PRO A 123 -10.56 0.78 -2.12
CA PRO A 123 -9.37 0.89 -2.95
C PRO A 123 -9.33 2.21 -3.73
N CYS A 124 -8.22 2.95 -3.65
CA CYS A 124 -7.99 4.18 -4.41
C CYS A 124 -6.69 4.15 -5.20
N LEU A 125 -6.78 4.50 -6.48
CA LEU A 125 -5.61 4.86 -7.29
C LEU A 125 -5.34 6.35 -7.11
N VAL A 126 -4.08 6.69 -6.79
CA VAL A 126 -3.62 8.06 -6.61
C VAL A 126 -2.69 8.41 -7.77
N ILE A 127 -2.98 9.50 -8.49
CA ILE A 127 -2.22 9.98 -9.67
C ILE A 127 -1.40 11.22 -9.35
#